data_AF-A0A7S4PDK4-F1
#
_entry.id   AF-A0A7S4PDK4-F1
#
_cell.length_a   1.000
_cell.length_b   1.000
_cell.length_c   1.000
_cell.angle_alpha   90.00
_cell.angle_beta   90.00
_cell.angle_gamma   90.00
#
_symmetry.space_group_name_H-M   'P 1'
#
loop_
_entity.id
_entity.type
_entity.pdbx_description
1 polymer ?
#
loop_
_entity_poly.entity_id
_entity_poly.type
_entity_poly.pdbx_seq_one_letter_code
_entity_poly.pdbx_strand_id
1 'polypeptide(L)'
;LLNMIIVMMIIGIYFFFNDYSARYTTQQYQQLPLQQKQQLHQQFQYQQQQQQQIPQVLKQVQVIYNYPSQEKNALTLAVGDKVEVYKEEGPWMYGKHLGNGKLGTFPGKCVKQIKP
;
A
#
# COMPACT_ATOMS: atom_id res chain seq x y z
N LEU A 1 -16.65 27.94 -0.12
CA LEU A 1 -17.68 27.31 -0.98
C LEU A 1 -17.05 26.56 -2.15
N LEU A 2 -16.25 27.20 -3.02
CA LEU A 2 -15.58 26.55 -4.16
C LEU A 2 -14.64 25.39 -3.74
N ASN A 3 -13.85 25.59 -2.68
CA ASN A 3 -12.95 24.55 -2.15
C ASN A 3 -13.68 23.36 -1.54
N MET A 4 -14.94 23.53 -1.11
CA MET A 4 -15.74 22.43 -0.55
C MET A 4 -16.32 21.54 -1.65
N ILE A 5 -16.65 22.12 -2.82
CA ILE A 5 -17.20 21.40 -3.97
C ILE A 5 -16.12 20.52 -4.61
N ILE A 6 -14.88 21.02 -4.70
CA ILE A 6 -13.73 20.26 -5.25
C ILE A 6 -13.40 19.05 -4.37
N VAL A 7 -13.49 19.19 -3.04
CA VAL A 7 -13.26 18.09 -2.09
C VAL A 7 -14.35 17.02 -2.20
N MET A 8 -15.60 17.39 -2.46
CA MET A 8 -16.69 16.44 -2.68
C MET A 8 -16.57 15.69 -4.03
N MET A 9 -16.03 16.31 -5.08
CA MET A 9 -15.78 15.65 -6.37
C MET A 9 -14.62 14.66 -6.29
N ILE A 10 -13.54 15.00 -5.58
CA ILE A 10 -12.40 14.09 -5.38
C ILE A 10 -12.84 12.88 -4.54
N ILE A 11 -13.56 13.11 -3.45
CA ILE A 11 -14.11 12.03 -2.62
C ILE A 11 -15.08 11.16 -3.43
N GLY A 12 -16.02 11.75 -4.19
CA GLY A 12 -16.96 11.01 -5.02
C GLY A 12 -16.31 10.12 -6.09
N ILE A 13 -15.18 10.52 -6.67
CA ILE A 13 -14.44 9.73 -7.67
C ILE A 13 -13.67 8.59 -7.01
N TYR A 14 -13.12 8.78 -5.80
CA TYR A 14 -12.48 7.70 -5.02
C TYR A 14 -13.49 6.62 -4.57
N PHE A 15 -14.73 7.01 -4.29
CA PHE A 15 -15.80 6.07 -3.94
C PHE A 15 -16.31 5.23 -5.12
N PHE A 16 -16.13 5.69 -6.37
CA PHE A 16 -16.60 4.96 -7.56
C PHE A 16 -15.66 3.81 -8.00
N PHE A 17 -14.40 3.82 -7.55
CA PHE A 17 -13.39 2.81 -7.95
C PHE A 17 -12.98 1.83 -6.85
N ASN A 18 -13.41 2.03 -5.60
CA ASN A 18 -13.04 1.15 -4.49
C ASN A 18 -14.28 0.84 -3.64
N ASP A 19 -14.94 -0.27 -3.97
CA ASP A 19 -16.13 -0.80 -3.31
C ASP A 19 -15.81 -1.33 -1.89
N TYR A 20 -15.37 -0.45 -0.99
CA TYR A 20 -15.12 -0.80 0.42
C TYR A 20 -15.47 0.29 1.45
N SER A 21 -15.75 1.54 1.04
CA SER A 21 -16.06 2.62 2.01
C SER A 21 -17.54 3.01 2.12
N ALA A 22 -18.44 2.55 1.25
CA ALA A 22 -19.82 3.05 1.20
C ALA A 22 -20.82 2.15 1.93
N ARG A 23 -20.71 2.01 3.26
CA ARG A 23 -21.81 1.46 4.09
C ARG A 23 -22.63 2.51 4.83
N TYR A 24 -22.33 3.79 4.64
CA TYR A 24 -23.14 4.90 5.15
C TYR A 24 -23.47 5.86 4.02
N THR A 25 -24.77 6.03 3.74
CA THR A 25 -25.23 7.11 2.87
C THR A 25 -24.92 8.45 3.53
N THR A 26 -24.76 9.52 2.73
CA THR A 26 -24.50 10.86 3.27
C THR A 26 -25.51 11.19 4.37
N GLN A 27 -26.80 10.85 4.16
CA GLN A 27 -27.94 11.03 5.08
C GLN A 27 -27.75 10.38 6.47
N GLN A 28 -27.15 9.19 6.54
CA GLN A 28 -26.90 8.53 7.82
C GLN A 28 -25.73 9.14 8.58
N TYR A 29 -24.73 9.70 7.88
CA TYR A 29 -23.60 10.36 8.53
C TYR A 29 -24.00 11.66 9.24
N GLN A 30 -24.92 12.49 8.70
CA GLN A 30 -25.28 13.74 9.40
C GLN A 30 -26.12 13.49 10.65
N GLN A 31 -26.81 12.36 10.75
CA GLN A 31 -27.61 11.98 11.92
C GLN A 31 -26.77 11.40 13.07
N LEU A 32 -25.49 11.09 12.85
CA LEU A 32 -24.63 10.54 13.90
C LEU A 32 -24.35 11.58 15.01
N PRO A 33 -24.33 11.14 16.29
CA PRO A 33 -23.86 11.95 17.41
C PRO A 33 -22.44 12.48 17.16
N LEU A 34 -22.14 13.69 17.65
CA LEU A 34 -20.86 14.38 17.42
C LEU A 34 -19.65 13.53 17.83
N GLN A 35 -19.74 12.82 18.97
CA GLN A 35 -18.68 11.96 19.46
C GLN A 35 -18.36 10.81 18.50
N GLN A 36 -19.39 10.23 17.88
CA GLN A 36 -19.23 9.14 16.91
C GLN A 36 -18.65 9.63 15.58
N LYS A 37 -19.02 10.84 15.14
CA LYS A 37 -18.39 11.51 14.00
C LYS A 37 -16.89 11.75 14.22
N GLN A 38 -16.52 12.22 15.41
CA GLN A 38 -15.11 12.45 15.77
C GLN A 38 -14.30 11.15 15.75
N GLN A 39 -14.84 10.06 16.29
CA GLN A 39 -14.19 8.74 16.26
C GLN A 39 -13.99 8.24 14.82
N LEU A 40 -15.01 8.35 13.96
CA LEU A 40 -14.91 7.92 12.58
C LEU A 40 -13.87 8.77 11.81
N HIS A 41 -13.85 10.09 12.04
CA HIS A 41 -12.86 10.97 11.43
C HIS A 41 -11.44 10.61 11.86
N GLN A 42 -11.21 10.35 13.15
CA GLN A 42 -9.91 9.90 13.66
C GLN A 42 -9.52 8.57 13.00
N GLN A 43 -10.41 7.58 12.94
CA GLN A 43 -10.15 6.30 12.29
C GLN A 43 -9.75 6.46 10.81
N PHE A 44 -10.46 7.29 10.06
CA PHE A 44 -10.10 7.60 8.67
C PHE A 44 -8.77 8.32 8.55
N GLN A 45 -8.45 9.25 9.46
CA GLN A 45 -7.15 9.92 9.49
C GLN A 45 -6.02 8.91 9.76
N TYR A 46 -6.19 7.99 10.71
CA TYR A 46 -5.21 6.93 10.97
C TYR A 46 -5.02 6.00 9.76
N GLN A 47 -6.10 5.63 9.06
CA GLN A 47 -6.01 4.82 7.84
C GLN A 47 -5.29 5.56 6.71
N GLN A 48 -5.56 6.86 6.52
CA GLN A 48 -4.85 7.67 5.51
C GLN A 48 -3.36 7.83 5.85
N GLN A 49 -3.00 8.01 7.14
CA GLN A 49 -1.59 8.07 7.55
C GLN A 49 -0.83 6.77 7.26
N GLN A 50 -1.48 5.61 7.39
CA GLN A 50 -0.87 4.32 7.01
C GLN A 50 -0.69 4.17 5.49
N GLN A 51 -1.62 4.72 4.69
CA GLN A 51 -1.57 4.66 3.22
C GLN A 51 -0.61 5.68 2.60
N GLN A 52 -0.33 6.80 3.28
CA GLN A 52 0.56 7.87 2.79
C GLN A 52 2.06 7.55 2.90
N GLN A 53 2.44 6.45 3.54
CA GLN A 53 3.81 5.95 3.40
C GLN A 53 3.94 5.32 2.02
N ILE A 54 4.14 6.13 0.97
CA ILE A 54 4.77 5.64 -0.26
C ILE A 54 6.10 5.06 0.22
N PRO A 55 6.28 3.73 0.21
CA PRO A 55 7.47 3.16 0.80
C PRO A 55 8.65 3.68 -0.02
N GLN A 56 9.52 4.47 0.61
CA GLN A 56 10.68 5.02 -0.07
C GLN A 56 11.49 3.86 -0.63
N VAL A 57 11.75 3.88 -1.94
CA VAL A 57 12.59 2.86 -2.58
C VAL A 57 13.99 3.01 -2.00
N LEU A 58 14.41 2.06 -1.17
CA LEU A 58 15.75 2.06 -0.56
C LEU A 58 16.81 1.71 -1.60
N LYS A 59 16.53 0.69 -2.42
CA LYS A 59 17.43 0.19 -3.46
C LYS A 59 16.67 -0.67 -4.46
N GLN A 60 17.22 -0.80 -5.68
CA GLN A 60 16.80 -1.81 -6.64
C GLN A 60 17.77 -2.99 -6.62
N VAL A 61 17.20 -4.19 -6.67
CA VAL A 61 17.97 -5.43 -6.63
C VAL A 61 17.58 -6.35 -7.77
N GLN A 62 18.51 -7.18 -8.20
CA GLN A 62 18.29 -8.25 -9.17
C GLN A 62 18.41 -9.60 -8.48
N VAL A 63 17.48 -10.50 -8.76
CA VAL A 63 17.45 -11.85 -8.21
C VAL A 63 18.55 -12.70 -8.84
N ILE A 64 19.34 -13.36 -7.99
CA ILE A 64 20.46 -14.25 -8.33
C ILE A 64 20.22 -15.71 -7.95
N TYR A 65 19.18 -15.99 -7.15
CA TYR A 65 18.71 -17.34 -6.84
C TYR A 65 17.18 -17.42 -6.89
N ASN A 66 16.64 -18.51 -7.43
CA ASN A 66 15.20 -18.74 -7.44
C ASN A 66 14.64 -18.84 -6.01
N TYR A 67 13.46 -18.28 -5.78
CA TYR A 67 12.73 -18.34 -4.52
C TYR A 67 11.24 -18.66 -4.79
N PRO A 68 10.85 -19.95 -4.84
CA PRO A 68 9.50 -20.36 -5.18
C PRO A 68 8.59 -20.38 -3.94
N SER A 69 8.27 -19.22 -3.36
CA SER A 69 7.32 -19.16 -2.24
C SER A 69 5.87 -19.22 -2.70
N GLN A 70 5.03 -19.92 -1.93
CA GLN A 70 3.57 -20.00 -2.10
C GLN A 70 2.82 -19.15 -1.06
N GLU A 71 3.53 -18.55 -0.10
CA GLU A 71 2.91 -17.74 0.94
C GLU A 71 2.32 -16.45 0.36
N LYS A 72 1.14 -16.05 0.83
CA LYS A 72 0.41 -14.90 0.31
C LYS A 72 1.19 -13.59 0.46
N ASN A 73 1.94 -13.47 1.55
CA ASN A 73 2.76 -12.32 1.94
C ASN A 73 4.22 -12.39 1.44
N ALA A 74 4.64 -13.47 0.76
CA ALA A 74 5.99 -13.62 0.22
C ALA A 74 6.00 -13.49 -1.30
N LEU A 75 7.14 -13.06 -1.86
CA LEU A 75 7.34 -13.04 -3.29
C LEU A 75 7.75 -14.42 -3.82
N THR A 76 7.30 -14.72 -5.02
CA THR A 76 7.84 -15.80 -5.85
C THR A 76 8.80 -15.14 -6.83
N LEU A 77 10.08 -15.52 -6.82
CA LEU A 77 11.13 -14.86 -7.59
C LEU A 77 11.93 -15.86 -8.43
N ALA A 78 12.26 -15.49 -9.65
CA ALA A 78 13.15 -16.20 -10.56
C ALA A 78 14.45 -15.41 -10.79
N VAL A 79 15.54 -16.11 -11.10
CA VAL A 79 16.82 -15.46 -11.46
C VAL A 79 16.59 -14.48 -12.60
N GLY A 80 17.10 -13.26 -12.44
CA GLY A 80 16.95 -12.17 -13.41
C GLY A 80 15.84 -11.18 -13.07
N ASP A 81 14.87 -11.55 -12.23
CA ASP A 81 13.81 -10.65 -11.77
C ASP A 81 14.38 -9.41 -11.07
N LYS A 82 13.65 -8.30 -11.16
CA LYS A 82 14.00 -7.04 -10.50
C LYS A 82 12.99 -6.70 -9.42
N VAL A 83 13.47 -6.22 -8.28
CA VAL A 83 12.65 -5.87 -7.13
C VAL A 83 13.04 -4.50 -6.60
N GLU A 84 12.04 -3.66 -6.32
CA GLU A 84 12.21 -2.45 -5.51
C GLU A 84 12.13 -2.81 -4.04
N VAL A 85 13.20 -2.54 -3.28
CA VAL A 85 13.25 -2.81 -1.84
C VAL A 85 12.75 -1.60 -1.08
N TYR A 86 11.82 -1.83 -0.15
CA TYR A 86 11.22 -0.79 0.69
C TYR A 86 11.64 -0.91 2.15
N LYS A 87 11.99 -2.12 2.60
CA LYS A 87 12.41 -2.37 3.98
C LYS A 87 13.39 -3.54 4.03
N GLU A 88 14.35 -3.47 4.96
CA GLU A 88 15.27 -4.55 5.29
C GLU A 88 15.12 -4.88 6.77
N GLU A 89 14.82 -6.13 7.09
CA GLU A 89 14.60 -6.65 8.44
C GLU A 89 15.53 -7.86 8.66
N GLY A 90 16.81 -7.58 8.88
CA GLY A 90 17.83 -8.61 9.06
C GLY A 90 18.00 -9.47 7.79
N PRO A 91 17.74 -10.80 7.83
CA PRO A 91 17.91 -11.67 6.67
C PRO A 91 16.79 -11.54 5.62
N TRP A 92 15.69 -10.85 5.95
CA TRP A 92 14.53 -10.67 5.09
C TRP A 92 14.43 -9.24 4.58
N MET A 93 13.95 -9.10 3.35
CA MET A 93 13.64 -7.83 2.71
C MET A 93 12.17 -7.82 2.34
N TYR A 94 11.57 -6.62 2.32
CA TYR A 94 10.23 -6.40 1.82
C TYR A 94 10.29 -5.46 0.62
N GLY A 95 9.59 -5.81 -0.45
CA GLY A 95 9.66 -5.06 -1.70
C GLY A 95 8.56 -5.39 -2.70
N LYS A 96 8.63 -4.74 -3.85
CA LYS A 96 7.73 -4.93 -5.00
C LYS A 96 8.46 -5.59 -6.15
N HIS A 97 7.95 -6.71 -6.61
CA HIS A 97 8.43 -7.34 -7.83
C HIS A 97 8.04 -6.49 -9.06
N LEU A 98 9.02 -6.07 -9.86
CA LEU A 98 8.78 -5.12 -10.96
C LEU A 98 8.05 -5.72 -12.16
N GLY A 99 8.09 -7.04 -12.36
CA GLY A 99 7.43 -7.68 -13.50
C GLY A 99 5.92 -7.90 -13.32
N ASN A 100 5.45 -8.09 -12.09
CA ASN A 100 4.03 -8.40 -11.80
C ASN A 100 3.40 -7.46 -10.74
N GLY A 101 4.17 -6.53 -10.18
CA GLY A 101 3.69 -5.56 -9.19
C GLY A 101 3.38 -6.14 -7.80
N LYS A 102 3.60 -7.44 -7.55
CA LYS A 102 3.30 -8.06 -6.26
C LYS A 102 4.21 -7.49 -5.18
N LEU A 103 3.64 -7.23 -4.01
CA LEU A 103 4.37 -6.90 -2.78
C LEU A 103 4.57 -8.14 -1.92
N GLY A 104 5.73 -8.25 -1.28
CA GLY A 104 5.98 -9.32 -0.33
C GLY A 104 7.40 -9.36 0.20
N THR A 105 7.61 -10.31 1.12
CA THR A 105 8.92 -10.60 1.69
C THR A 105 9.72 -11.58 0.84
N PHE A 106 11.05 -11.46 0.90
CA PHE A 106 11.98 -12.40 0.28
C PHE A 106 13.34 -12.37 0.99
N PRO A 107 14.14 -13.46 0.90
CA PRO A 107 15.44 -13.52 1.56
C PRO A 107 16.46 -12.59 0.89
N GLY A 108 17.19 -11.77 1.66
CA GLY A 108 18.21 -10.88 1.10
C GLY A 108 19.34 -11.61 0.37
N LYS A 109 19.60 -12.88 0.72
CA LYS A 109 20.60 -13.72 0.06
C LYS A 109 20.28 -14.07 -1.40
N CYS A 110 19.02 -13.97 -1.82
CA CYS A 110 18.62 -14.32 -3.19
C CYS A 110 18.82 -13.18 -4.19
N VAL A 111 19.31 -12.02 -3.75
CA VAL A 111 19.43 -10.84 -4.59
C VAL A 111 20.82 -10.20 -4.53
N LYS A 112 21.16 -9.43 -5.56
CA LYS A 112 22.29 -8.49 -5.58
C LYS A 112 21.80 -7.08 -5.85
N GLN A 113 22.45 -6.08 -5.27
CA GLN A 113 22.14 -4.69 -5.58
C GLN A 113 22.50 -4.36 -7.03
N ILE A 114 21.60 -3.68 -7.73
CA ILE A 114 21.87 -3.09 -9.03
C ILE A 114 22.59 -1.78 -8.76
N LYS A 115 23.88 -1.71 -9.09
CA LYS A 115 24.61 -0.44 -9.09
C LYS A 115 24.13 0.39 -10.29
N PRO A 116 23.94 1.71 -10.13
CA PRO A 116 23.69 2.59 -11.26
C PRO A 116 24.83 2.56 -12.28
#